data_AF-A0A2M8CRD7-F1
#
_entry.id   AF-A0A2M8CRD7-F1
#
_cell.length_a   1.000
_cell.length_b   1.000
_cell.length_c   1.000
_cell.angle_alpha   90.00
_cell.angle_beta   90.00
_cell.angle_gamma   90.00
#
_symmetry.space_group_name_H-M   'P 1'
#
loop_
_entity.id
_entity.type
_entity.pdbx_description
1 polymer ?
#
loop_
_entity_poly.entity_id
_entity_poly.type
_entity_poly.pdbx_seq_one_letter_code
_entity_poly.pdbx_strand_id
1 'polypeptide(L)'
;MVEISHMIEDAIIISPGVSETHVSFQYFSRVTNQAERYTRVAQASTNLWLYGVPDAPLPNFARTISVDTSGTPLERYWFVIAYGPGIHMTLLAEEISPTDRLPGEPRMYEGFYTFDPNFAFKVLTVMHKLFPQQIGEPILPEFLK
;
A
#
# COMPACT_ATOMS: atom_id res chain seq x y z
N MET A 1 -13.43 3.42 -2.61
CA MET A 1 -12.05 2.97 -2.31
C MET A 1 -11.13 4.12 -1.94
N VAL A 2 -11.12 5.27 -2.65
CA VAL A 2 -10.30 6.46 -2.29
C VAL A 2 -10.51 6.90 -0.83
N GLU A 3 -11.77 7.10 -0.41
CA GLU A 3 -12.08 7.51 0.98
C GLU A 3 -11.57 6.51 2.02
N ILE A 4 -11.57 5.21 1.70
CA ILE A 4 -11.05 4.17 2.59
C ILE A 4 -9.51 4.25 2.64
N SER A 5 -8.84 4.43 1.50
CA SER A 5 -7.39 4.65 1.42
C SER A 5 -6.98 5.82 2.31
N HIS A 6 -7.66 6.97 2.16
CA HIS A 6 -7.43 8.16 2.95
C HIS A 6 -7.66 7.93 4.44
N MET A 7 -8.69 7.16 4.82
CA MET A 7 -8.94 6.78 6.21
C MET A 7 -7.78 5.97 6.82
N ILE A 8 -7.21 5.02 6.07
CA ILE A 8 -6.05 4.23 6.53
C ILE A 8 -4.81 5.13 6.66
N GLU A 9 -4.56 5.97 5.67
CA GLU A 9 -3.44 6.91 5.67
C GLU A 9 -3.54 7.91 6.82
N ASP A 10 -4.74 8.41 7.12
CA ASP A 10 -4.99 9.29 8.26
C ASP A 10 -4.73 8.54 9.58
N ALA A 11 -5.14 7.28 9.70
CA ALA A 11 -4.86 6.45 10.88
C ALA A 11 -3.35 6.24 11.12
N ILE A 12 -2.58 6.06 10.04
CA ILE A 12 -1.11 6.00 10.08
C ILE A 12 -0.55 7.35 10.57
N ILE A 13 -1.00 8.46 9.97
CA ILE A 13 -0.49 9.80 10.28
C ILE A 13 -0.73 10.19 11.74
N ILE A 14 -1.88 9.86 12.32
CA ILE A 14 -2.20 10.16 13.73
C ILE A 14 -1.54 9.20 14.73
N SER A 15 -0.93 8.10 14.25
CA SER A 15 -0.31 7.06 15.07
C SER A 15 1.16 6.83 14.69
N PRO A 16 2.02 7.85 14.82
CA PRO A 16 3.40 7.79 14.33
C PRO A 16 4.22 6.73 15.07
N GLY A 17 5.01 5.97 14.32
CA GLY A 17 5.92 4.94 14.81
C GLY A 17 5.24 3.62 15.18
N VAL A 18 3.96 3.44 14.88
CA VAL A 18 3.20 2.24 15.26
C VAL A 18 3.24 1.17 14.15
N SER A 19 2.90 1.54 12.92
CA SER A 19 2.69 0.58 11.84
C SER A 19 3.75 0.64 10.75
N GLU A 20 4.11 -0.54 10.25
CA GLU A 20 4.65 -0.70 8.90
C GLU A 20 3.54 -0.43 7.89
N THR A 21 3.90 0.15 6.76
CA THR A 21 2.92 0.61 5.77
C THR A 21 3.27 0.10 4.38
N HIS A 22 2.31 -0.52 3.71
CA HIS A 22 2.46 -1.04 2.35
C HIS A 22 1.38 -0.46 1.45
N VAL A 23 1.78 0.24 0.38
CA VAL A 23 0.86 0.95 -0.51
C VAL A 23 1.18 0.70 -1.97
N SER A 24 0.21 0.26 -2.75
CA SER A 24 0.30 0.22 -4.21
C SER A 24 -0.38 1.41 -4.87
N PHE A 25 0.35 2.04 -5.80
CA PHE A 25 -0.19 3.03 -6.74
C PHE A 25 -0.40 2.46 -8.14
N GLN A 26 -0.05 1.19 -8.36
CA GLN A 26 0.09 0.52 -9.66
C GLN A 26 1.19 1.13 -10.55
N TYR A 27 1.32 2.47 -10.61
CA TYR A 27 2.32 3.22 -11.38
C TYR A 27 2.86 4.38 -10.55
N PHE A 28 4.18 4.62 -10.58
CA PHE A 28 4.82 5.68 -9.80
C PHE A 28 4.44 7.09 -10.25
N SER A 29 4.07 7.28 -11.52
CA SER A 29 3.54 8.55 -12.03
C SER A 29 2.34 9.08 -11.23
N ARG A 30 1.60 8.18 -10.57
CA ARG A 30 0.41 8.52 -9.78
C ARG A 30 0.73 9.00 -8.37
N VAL A 31 1.94 8.76 -7.89
CA VAL A 31 2.37 9.17 -6.54
C VAL A 31 2.55 10.68 -6.46
N THR A 32 2.96 11.33 -7.56
CA THR A 32 3.23 12.77 -7.60
C THR A 32 2.05 13.63 -7.15
N ASN A 33 0.83 13.27 -7.55
CA ASN A 33 -0.39 13.98 -7.14
C ASN A 33 -0.74 13.81 -5.66
N GLN A 34 -0.09 12.85 -4.98
CA GLN A 34 -0.30 12.52 -3.56
C GLN A 34 0.97 12.79 -2.71
N ALA A 35 1.96 13.49 -3.27
CA ALA A 35 3.28 13.62 -2.65
C ALA A 35 3.24 14.27 -1.25
N GLU A 36 2.40 15.28 -1.04
CA GLU A 36 2.26 15.92 0.28
C GLU A 36 1.74 14.92 1.33
N ARG A 37 0.70 14.16 0.98
CA ARG A 37 0.11 13.14 1.85
C ARG A 37 1.12 12.04 2.16
N TYR A 38 1.81 11.54 1.13
CA TYR A 38 2.75 10.45 1.28
C TYR A 38 4.06 10.87 1.96
N THR A 39 4.40 12.16 1.97
CA THR A 39 5.44 12.69 2.86
C THR A 39 5.06 12.49 4.33
N ARG A 40 3.80 12.77 4.70
CA ARG A 40 3.31 12.60 6.08
C ARG A 40 3.19 11.13 6.46
N VAL A 41 2.67 10.29 5.56
CA VAL A 41 2.61 8.83 5.75
C VAL A 41 4.01 8.29 5.99
N ALA A 42 4.97 8.59 5.10
CA ALA A 42 6.36 8.14 5.21
C ALA A 42 7.04 8.56 6.52
N GLN A 43 6.73 9.76 7.04
CA GLN A 43 7.26 10.24 8.32
C GLN A 43 6.66 9.51 9.53
N ALA A 44 5.38 9.14 9.45
CA ALA A 44 4.64 8.48 10.52
C ALA A 44 4.85 6.95 10.54
N SER A 45 5.05 6.31 9.38
CA SER A 45 5.31 4.88 9.31
C SER A 45 6.66 4.49 9.95
N THR A 46 6.74 3.27 10.49
CA THR A 46 8.04 2.69 10.88
C THR A 46 8.92 2.47 9.64
N ASN A 47 8.30 1.92 8.59
CA ASN A 47 8.81 1.81 7.22
C ASN A 47 7.64 1.91 6.24
N LEU A 48 7.89 2.45 5.05
CA LEU A 48 6.92 2.56 3.96
C LEU A 48 7.41 1.77 2.73
N TRP A 49 6.62 0.81 2.26
CA TRP A 49 6.83 0.16 0.97
C TRP A 49 5.85 0.73 -0.06
N LEU A 50 6.41 1.31 -1.13
CA LEU A 50 5.65 1.84 -2.25
C LEU A 50 5.77 0.90 -3.45
N TYR A 51 4.64 0.35 -3.88
CA TYR A 51 4.54 -0.61 -4.96
C TYR A 51 4.01 0.05 -6.23
N GLY A 52 4.66 -0.23 -7.35
CA GLY A 52 4.20 0.23 -8.66
C GLY A 52 5.23 -0.01 -9.76
N VAL A 53 4.76 0.12 -10.99
CA VAL A 53 5.60 0.18 -12.18
C VAL A 53 6.40 1.49 -12.15
N PRO A 54 7.73 1.46 -12.33
CA PRO A 54 8.58 2.64 -12.32
C PRO A 54 8.52 3.43 -13.63
N ASP A 55 7.32 3.87 -14.00
CA ASP A 55 7.06 4.69 -15.19
C ASP A 55 7.44 6.17 -15.01
N ALA A 56 7.72 6.58 -13.77
CA ALA A 56 8.18 7.91 -13.40
C ALA A 56 9.07 7.86 -12.15
N PRO A 57 9.95 8.86 -11.92
CA PRO A 57 10.72 8.94 -10.69
C PRO A 57 9.80 9.22 -9.48
N LEU A 58 10.08 8.57 -8.36
CA LEU A 58 9.40 8.86 -7.09
C LEU A 58 10.00 10.09 -6.41
N PRO A 59 9.18 10.92 -5.71
CA PRO A 59 9.69 11.87 -4.75
C PRO A 59 10.50 11.17 -3.64
N ASN A 60 11.47 11.88 -3.07
CA ASN A 60 12.28 11.33 -1.98
C ASN A 60 11.48 11.34 -0.66
N PHE A 61 10.94 10.19 -0.28
CA PHE A 61 10.21 10.00 0.97
C PHE A 61 11.09 9.33 2.03
N ALA A 62 10.90 9.71 3.30
CA ALA A 62 11.65 9.11 4.40
C ALA A 62 11.29 7.61 4.56
N ARG A 63 12.27 6.78 4.96
CA ARG A 63 12.03 5.37 5.35
C ARG A 63 11.25 4.57 4.29
N THR A 64 11.45 4.92 3.02
CA THR A 64 10.66 4.40 1.91
C THR A 64 11.47 3.43 1.06
N ILE A 65 10.87 2.29 0.76
CA ILE A 65 11.39 1.28 -0.16
C ILE A 65 10.46 1.22 -1.36
N SER A 66 10.98 1.54 -2.54
CA SER A 66 10.25 1.36 -3.80
C SER A 66 10.33 -0.10 -4.26
N VAL A 67 9.18 -0.70 -4.56
CA VAL A 67 9.06 -2.07 -5.07
C VAL A 67 8.55 -2.02 -6.50
N ASP A 68 9.39 -2.45 -7.44
CA ASP A 68 9.03 -2.56 -8.85
C ASP A 68 8.08 -3.75 -9.05
N THR A 69 6.85 -3.46 -9.46
CA THR A 69 5.82 -4.48 -9.70
C THR A 69 5.66 -4.87 -11.17
N SER A 70 6.54 -4.41 -12.06
CA SER A 70 6.45 -4.68 -13.50
C SER A 70 6.43 -6.18 -13.80
N GLY A 71 5.52 -6.60 -14.67
CA GLY A 71 5.31 -8.00 -15.04
C GLY A 71 4.60 -8.84 -13.97
N THR A 72 4.10 -8.24 -12.90
CA THR A 72 3.36 -8.95 -11.84
C THR A 72 1.86 -8.63 -11.88
N PRO A 73 1.00 -9.48 -11.31
CA PRO A 73 -0.41 -9.17 -11.17
C PRO A 73 -0.69 -7.86 -10.41
N LEU A 74 0.25 -7.39 -9.57
CA LEU A 74 0.07 -6.20 -8.73
C LEU A 74 -0.09 -4.89 -9.52
N GLU A 75 0.24 -4.87 -10.81
CA GLU A 75 -0.08 -3.74 -11.70
C GLU A 75 -1.58 -3.41 -11.74
N ARG A 76 -2.44 -4.38 -11.42
CA ARG A 76 -3.89 -4.23 -11.38
C ARG A 76 -4.43 -3.98 -9.98
N TYR A 77 -3.60 -4.10 -8.95
CA TYR A 77 -4.02 -4.01 -7.56
C TYR A 77 -3.70 -2.66 -6.96
N TRP A 78 -4.69 -2.11 -6.26
CA TRP A 78 -4.53 -1.02 -5.32
C TRP A 78 -4.76 -1.57 -3.93
N PHE A 79 -3.77 -1.40 -3.06
CA PHE A 79 -3.87 -1.75 -1.66
C PHE A 79 -3.22 -0.69 -0.78
N VAL A 80 -3.73 -0.57 0.43
CA VAL A 80 -3.12 0.19 1.53
C VAL A 80 -3.23 -0.66 2.77
N ILE A 81 -2.09 -0.96 3.38
CA ILE A 81 -1.99 -1.83 4.54
C ILE A 81 -1.22 -1.07 5.61
N ALA A 82 -1.85 -0.89 6.78
CA ALA A 82 -1.21 -0.45 7.99
C ALA A 82 -1.17 -1.63 8.96
N TYR A 83 0.03 -2.08 9.33
CA TYR A 83 0.24 -3.27 10.15
C TYR A 83 1.21 -2.96 11.29
N GLY A 84 0.70 -2.98 12.52
CA GLY A 84 1.46 -2.74 13.74
C GLY A 84 0.60 -2.92 15.00
N PRO A 85 1.17 -2.74 16.20
CA PRO A 85 0.44 -2.90 17.46
C PRO A 85 -0.83 -2.03 17.51
N GLY A 86 -2.00 -2.66 17.58
CA GLY A 86 -3.29 -1.95 17.60
C GLY A 86 -3.73 -1.32 16.28
N ILE A 87 -2.98 -1.50 15.18
CA ILE A 87 -3.32 -1.00 13.83
C ILE A 87 -3.21 -2.13 12.82
N HIS A 88 -4.36 -2.57 12.28
CA HIS A 88 -4.45 -3.71 11.38
C HIS A 88 -5.39 -3.42 10.20
N MET A 89 -5.23 -2.28 9.56
CA MET A 89 -6.13 -1.82 8.52
C MET A 89 -5.64 -2.28 7.15
N THR A 90 -6.45 -3.02 6.41
CA THR A 90 -6.12 -3.50 5.06
C THR A 90 -7.23 -3.15 4.08
N LEU A 91 -6.88 -2.33 3.09
CA LEU A 91 -7.63 -2.19 1.83
C LEU A 91 -6.93 -3.02 0.77
N LEU A 92 -7.66 -3.90 0.09
CA LEU A 92 -7.18 -4.63 -1.08
C LEU A 92 -8.25 -4.56 -2.17
N ALA A 93 -7.90 -4.02 -3.32
CA ALA A 93 -8.80 -3.88 -4.45
C ALA A 93 -8.08 -4.14 -5.79
N GLU A 94 -8.79 -4.76 -6.72
CA GLU A 94 -8.36 -4.98 -8.10
C GLU A 94 -9.15 -4.06 -9.03
N GLU A 95 -8.48 -3.54 -10.05
CA GLU A 95 -9.12 -2.78 -11.12
C GLU A 95 -9.83 -3.70 -12.12
N ILE A 96 -11.14 -3.48 -12.28
CA ILE A 96 -12.04 -4.36 -13.04
C ILE A 96 -11.85 -4.20 -14.57
N SER A 97 -11.43 -3.01 -15.04
CA SER A 97 -11.35 -2.72 -16.48
C SER A 97 -10.21 -1.75 -16.83
N PRO A 98 -8.94 -2.19 -16.73
CA PRO A 98 -7.81 -1.32 -17.09
C PRO A 98 -7.70 -1.08 -18.60
N THR A 99 -8.17 -2.01 -19.44
CA THR A 99 -7.96 -2.01 -20.90
C THR A 99 -9.12 -1.45 -21.73
N ASP A 100 -10.37 -1.58 -21.25
CA ASP A 100 -11.58 -1.22 -22.01
C ASP A 100 -12.20 0.13 -21.59
N ARG A 101 -11.46 0.92 -20.81
CA ARG A 101 -11.94 2.20 -20.27
C ARG A 101 -11.95 3.30 -21.33
N LEU A 102 -13.10 3.95 -21.52
CA LEU A 102 -13.18 5.13 -22.38
C LEU A 102 -12.48 6.35 -21.74
N PRO A 103 -11.94 7.28 -22.55
CA PRO A 103 -11.38 8.52 -22.03
C PRO A 103 -12.42 9.29 -21.19
N GLY A 104 -12.10 9.54 -19.92
CA GLY A 104 -12.96 10.29 -18.98
C GLY A 104 -13.80 9.45 -18.02
N GLU A 105 -13.86 8.13 -18.20
CA GLU A 105 -14.58 7.27 -17.24
C GLU A 105 -13.79 7.11 -15.92
N PRO A 106 -14.47 7.11 -14.77
CA PRO A 106 -13.83 6.85 -13.49
C PRO A 106 -13.30 5.41 -13.46
N ARG A 107 -12.17 5.22 -12.79
CA ARG A 107 -11.59 3.88 -12.60
C ARG A 107 -12.43 3.10 -11.59
N MET A 108 -12.79 1.88 -11.95
CA MET A 108 -13.61 1.01 -11.11
C MET A 108 -12.75 -0.05 -10.45
N TYR A 109 -12.97 -0.21 -9.15
CA TYR A 109 -12.23 -1.13 -8.31
C TYR A 109 -13.21 -2.03 -7.57
N GLU A 110 -12.93 -3.32 -7.58
CA GLU A 110 -13.59 -4.30 -6.73
C GLU A 110 -12.61 -4.74 -5.64
N GLY A 111 -13.08 -4.80 -4.41
CA GLY A 111 -12.22 -5.13 -3.29
C GLY A 111 -12.95 -5.02 -1.97
N PHE A 112 -12.20 -5.12 -0.90
CA PHE A 112 -12.74 -5.01 0.45
C PHE A 112 -11.75 -4.30 1.36
N TYR A 113 -12.28 -3.94 2.51
CA TYR A 113 -11.55 -3.33 3.61
C TYR A 113 -11.80 -4.13 4.88
N THR A 114 -10.75 -4.35 5.68
CA THR A 114 -10.83 -5.14 6.90
C THR A 114 -9.89 -4.62 7.98
N PHE A 115 -10.24 -4.94 9.23
CA PHE A 115 -9.39 -4.76 10.41
C PHE A 115 -8.77 -6.09 10.90
N ASP A 116 -8.96 -7.20 10.16
CA ASP A 116 -8.46 -8.51 10.57
C ASP A 116 -6.92 -8.58 10.42
N PRO A 117 -6.16 -8.70 11.53
CA PRO A 117 -4.71 -8.77 11.47
C PRO A 117 -4.21 -10.04 10.76
N ASN A 118 -4.96 -11.13 10.79
CA ASN A 118 -4.58 -12.35 10.06
C ASN A 118 -4.65 -12.13 8.55
N PHE A 119 -5.58 -11.28 8.10
CA PHE A 119 -5.68 -10.95 6.69
C PHE A 119 -4.49 -10.07 6.25
N ALA A 120 -4.18 -9.03 7.01
CA ALA A 120 -2.99 -8.20 6.78
C ALA A 120 -1.71 -9.06 6.71
N PHE A 121 -1.51 -9.94 7.70
CA PHE A 121 -0.39 -10.88 7.76
C PHE A 121 -0.30 -11.78 6.52
N LYS A 122 -1.42 -12.35 6.06
CA LYS A 122 -1.45 -13.19 4.85
C LYS A 122 -1.05 -12.40 3.61
N VAL A 123 -1.54 -11.17 3.44
CA VAL A 123 -1.16 -10.33 2.29
C VAL A 123 0.33 -10.02 2.35
N LEU A 124 0.84 -9.58 3.51
CA LEU A 124 2.27 -9.29 3.68
C LEU A 124 3.15 -10.54 3.46
N THR A 125 2.67 -11.72 3.82
CA THR A 125 3.36 -12.99 3.55
C THR A 125 3.46 -13.26 2.04
N VAL A 126 2.40 -12.95 1.27
CA VAL A 126 2.44 -13.03 -0.19
C VAL A 126 3.43 -12.01 -0.75
N MET A 127 3.43 -10.78 -0.23
CA MET A 127 4.37 -9.74 -0.66
C MET A 127 5.83 -10.14 -0.39
N HIS A 128 6.13 -10.69 0.79
CA HIS A 128 7.44 -11.24 1.12
C HIS A 128 7.87 -12.34 0.13
N LYS A 129 6.95 -13.25 -0.24
CA LYS A 129 7.25 -14.31 -1.21
C LYS A 129 7.51 -13.78 -2.62
N LEU A 130 6.83 -12.70 -3.02
CA LEU A 130 7.01 -12.07 -4.33
C LEU A 130 8.30 -11.25 -4.39
N PHE A 131 8.69 -10.57 -3.30
CA PHE A 131 9.85 -9.68 -3.24
C PHE A 131 10.73 -9.95 -2.00
N PRO A 132 11.30 -11.16 -1.86
CA PRO A 132 11.95 -11.59 -0.62
C PRO A 132 13.22 -10.80 -0.27
N GLN A 133 13.85 -10.14 -1.25
CA GLN A 133 15.02 -9.29 -1.00
C GLN A 133 14.66 -7.90 -0.48
N GLN A 134 13.42 -7.44 -0.67
CA GLN A 134 12.98 -6.07 -0.36
C GLN A 134 12.01 -6.01 0.82
N ILE A 135 11.32 -7.11 1.09
CA ILE A 135 10.27 -7.19 2.09
C ILE A 135 10.67 -8.27 3.08
N GLY A 136 10.81 -7.88 4.34
CA GLY A 136 11.10 -8.81 5.44
C GLY A 136 9.94 -9.78 5.69
N GLU A 137 10.22 -10.84 6.44
CA GLU A 137 9.16 -11.74 6.90
C GLU A 137 8.22 -10.96 7.85
N PRO A 138 6.89 -10.97 7.62
CA PRO A 138 5.97 -10.23 8.48
C PRO A 138 5.91 -10.86 9.87
N ILE A 139 5.72 -10.02 10.89
CA ILE A 139 5.52 -10.47 12.27
C ILE A 139 4.13 -11.11 12.39
N LEU A 140 4.03 -12.27 13.04
CA LEU A 140 2.74 -12.91 13.33
C LEU A 140 1.82 -12.00 14.17
N PRO A 141 0.49 -11.99 13.91
CA PRO A 141 -0.46 -11.15 14.64
C PRO A 141 -0.36 -11.24 16.16
N GLU A 142 -0.19 -12.44 16.72
CA GLU A 142 -0.07 -12.69 18.15
C GLU A 142 1.19 -12.09 18.80
N PHE A 143 2.16 -11.65 18.00
CA PHE A 143 3.40 -11.02 18.44
C PHE A 143 3.45 -9.52 18.23
N LEU A 144 2.40 -8.91 17.67
CA LEU A 144 2.23 -7.46 17.65
C LEU A 144 1.84 -6.99 19.06
N LYS A 145 2.82 -6.52 19.84
CA LYS A 145 2.63 -6.01 21.19
C LYS A 145 2.71 -4.49 21.24
#